data_AF-A0A385YWH9-F1
#
_entry.id   AF-A0A385YWH9-F1
#
_cell.length_a   1.000
_cell.length_b   1.000
_cell.length_c   1.000
_cell.angle_alpha   90.00
_cell.angle_beta   90.00
_cell.angle_gamma   90.00
#
_symmetry.space_group_name_H-M   'P 1'
#
loop_
_entity.id
_entity.type
_entity.pdbx_description
1 polymer ?
#
loop_
_entity_poly.entity_id
_entity_poly.type
_entity_poly.pdbx_seq_one_letter_code
_entity_poly.pdbx_strand_id
1 'polypeptide(L)'
;MKASTFTLGIVSGIVVGTAAVLFSTPQTGQELRGNVKVQSQNLKQKLQEVKFHVRDLTSSIQQLTAEAKNELPETINGIKQSLHDWQGEIAPIQENLQQELNSIQLAMEDLEKTLREHQKEKNSETTN
;
A
#
# COMPACT_ATOMS: atom_id res chain seq x y z
N MET A 1 15.88 -4.77 -17.11
CA MET A 1 15.59 -5.77 -16.06
C MET A 1 16.19 -5.30 -14.73
N LYS A 2 15.45 -4.53 -13.91
CA LYS A 2 15.89 -4.06 -12.57
C LYS A 2 14.75 -3.90 -11.55
N ALA A 3 13.49 -3.79 -11.99
CA ALA A 3 12.31 -3.74 -11.12
C ALA A 3 12.22 -4.94 -10.15
N SER A 4 12.71 -6.12 -10.55
CA SER A 4 12.62 -7.35 -9.76
C SER A 4 13.37 -7.33 -8.43
N THR A 5 14.45 -6.54 -8.29
CA THR A 5 15.21 -6.49 -7.03
C THR A 5 14.56 -5.52 -6.04
N PHE A 6 13.99 -4.42 -6.54
CA PHE A 6 13.29 -3.44 -5.72
C PHE A 6 11.99 -4.00 -5.14
N THR A 7 11.18 -4.70 -5.95
CA THR A 7 9.96 -5.36 -5.49
C THR A 7 10.27 -6.48 -4.49
N LEU A 8 11.36 -7.22 -4.69
CA LEU A 8 11.81 -8.25 -3.75
C LEU A 8 12.26 -7.65 -2.40
N GLY A 9 12.89 -6.48 -2.42
CA GLY A 9 13.23 -5.72 -1.20
C GLY A 9 11.99 -5.27 -0.43
N ILE A 10 10.95 -4.81 -1.13
CA ILE A 10 9.66 -4.44 -0.51
C ILE A 10 8.99 -5.67 0.12
N VAL A 11 8.88 -6.78 -0.63
CA VAL A 11 8.21 -8.01 -0.17
C VAL A 11 8.92 -8.60 1.05
N SER A 12 10.25 -8.71 1.01
CA SER A 12 11.03 -9.25 2.14
C SER A 12 10.95 -8.36 3.39
N GLY A 13 10.90 -7.03 3.22
CA GLY A 13 10.73 -6.09 4.33
C GLY A 13 9.37 -6.19 5.03
N ILE A 14 8.29 -6.43 4.28
CA ILE A 14 6.92 -6.55 4.82
C ILE A 14 6.78 -7.82 5.68
N VAL A 15 7.31 -8.97 5.24
CA VAL A 15 7.17 -10.25 5.95
C VAL A 15 7.86 -10.23 7.32
N VAL A 16 9.12 -9.77 7.36
CA VAL A 16 9.88 -9.73 8.62
C VAL A 16 9.34 -8.63 9.56
N GLY A 17 8.94 -7.48 9.02
CA GLY A 17 8.38 -6.37 9.80
C GLY A 17 7.04 -6.72 10.47
N THR A 18 6.14 -7.40 9.75
CA THR A 18 4.81 -7.75 10.28
C THR A 18 4.89 -8.79 11.40
N ALA A 19 5.75 -9.81 11.29
CA ALA A 19 5.94 -10.80 12.35
C ALA A 19 6.47 -10.16 13.66
N ALA A 20 7.43 -9.24 13.55
CA ALA A 20 7.97 -8.52 14.69
C ALA A 20 6.95 -7.60 15.35
N VAL A 21 6.15 -6.87 14.56
CA VAL A 21 5.09 -6.00 15.08
C VAL A 21 3.98 -6.83 15.74
N LEU A 22 3.52 -7.93 15.13
CA LEU A 22 2.51 -8.80 15.74
C LEU A 22 3.01 -9.47 17.03
N PHE A 23 4.29 -9.84 17.10
CA PHE A 23 4.88 -10.48 18.27
C PHE A 23 5.24 -9.49 19.40
N SER A 24 5.61 -8.25 19.07
CA SER A 24 6.14 -7.28 20.03
C SER A 24 5.13 -6.22 20.50
N THR A 25 3.96 -6.11 19.87
CA THR A 25 2.98 -5.07 20.26
C THR A 25 2.15 -5.55 21.45
N PRO A 26 2.11 -4.84 22.59
CA PRO A 26 1.28 -5.17 23.75
C PRO A 26 -0.22 -4.82 23.56
N GLN A 27 -0.67 -4.54 22.33
CA GLN A 27 -2.05 -4.10 22.04
C GLN A 27 -3.04 -5.27 22.11
N THR A 28 -4.22 -4.98 22.66
CA THR A 28 -5.35 -5.92 22.65
C THR A 28 -5.88 -6.08 21.22
N GLY A 29 -6.44 -7.26 20.89
CA GLY A 29 -6.93 -7.55 19.52
C GLY A 29 -7.98 -6.55 19.02
N GLN A 30 -8.75 -5.93 19.92
CA GLN A 30 -9.72 -4.90 19.59
C GLN A 30 -9.06 -3.58 19.16
N GLU A 31 -8.02 -3.17 19.88
CA GLU A 31 -7.26 -1.96 19.56
C GLU A 31 -6.42 -2.15 18.29
N LEU A 32 -5.83 -3.32 18.11
CA LEU A 32 -5.07 -3.66 16.90
C LEU A 32 -5.96 -3.55 15.65
N ARG A 33 -7.21 -4.03 15.72
CA ARG A 33 -8.19 -3.89 14.62
C ARG A 33 -8.54 -2.45 14.32
N GLY A 34 -8.85 -1.66 15.36
CA GLY A 34 -9.14 -0.25 15.21
C GLY A 34 -7.99 0.48 14.53
N ASN A 35 -6.76 0.20 14.98
CA ASN A 35 -5.57 0.86 14.49
C ASN A 35 -5.24 0.45 13.05
N VAL A 36 -5.27 -0.85 12.71
CA VAL A 36 -5.02 -1.33 11.35
C VAL A 36 -6.07 -0.78 10.38
N LYS A 37 -7.34 -0.73 10.75
CA LYS A 37 -8.41 -0.17 9.91
C LYS A 37 -8.21 1.32 9.62
N VAL A 38 -7.88 2.11 10.65
CA VAL A 38 -7.61 3.55 10.49
C VAL A 38 -6.37 3.76 9.63
N GLN A 39 -5.30 3.01 9.89
CA GLN A 39 -4.05 3.14 9.15
C GLN A 39 -4.17 2.67 7.71
N SER A 40 -4.95 1.62 7.44
CA SER A 40 -5.23 1.18 6.07
C SER A 40 -6.05 2.20 5.29
N GLN A 41 -7.04 2.85 5.93
CA GLN A 41 -7.78 3.95 5.31
C GLN A 41 -6.89 5.17 5.03
N ASN A 42 -6.07 5.57 6.00
CA ASN A 42 -5.10 6.67 5.84
C ASN A 42 -4.10 6.39 4.71
N LEU A 43 -3.58 5.16 4.62
CA LEU A 43 -2.66 4.77 3.57
C LEU A 43 -3.35 4.77 2.20
N LYS A 44 -4.59 4.26 2.11
CA LYS A 44 -5.38 4.31 0.88
C LYS A 44 -5.61 5.75 0.41
N GLN A 45 -5.92 6.66 1.32
CA GLN A 45 -6.10 8.08 1.01
C GLN A 45 -4.80 8.72 0.52
N LYS A 46 -3.67 8.46 1.19
CA LYS A 46 -2.34 8.93 0.75
C LYS A 46 -1.95 8.39 -0.62
N LEU A 47 -2.27 7.13 -0.92
CA LEU A 47 -2.03 6.54 -2.25
C LEU A 47 -2.88 7.21 -3.34
N GLN A 48 -4.13 7.54 -3.04
CA GLN A 48 -4.98 8.30 -3.97
C GLN A 48 -4.44 9.72 -4.20
N GLU A 49 -3.93 10.36 -3.15
CA GLU A 49 -3.31 11.68 -3.22
C GLU A 49 -2.03 11.65 -4.07
N VAL A 50 -1.16 10.65 -3.88
CA VAL A 50 0.02 10.45 -4.74
C VAL A 50 -0.40 10.30 -6.21
N LYS A 51 -1.40 9.46 -6.51
CA LYS A 51 -1.92 9.30 -7.87
C LYS A 51 -2.41 10.62 -8.47
N PHE A 52 -3.09 11.44 -7.67
CA PHE A 52 -3.57 12.74 -8.11
C PHE A 52 -2.41 13.68 -8.45
N HIS A 53 -1.43 13.81 -7.54
CA HIS A 53 -0.24 14.65 -7.76
C HIS A 53 0.61 14.18 -8.94
N VAL A 54 0.77 12.87 -9.14
CA VAL A 54 1.42 12.29 -10.33
C VAL A 54 0.74 12.79 -11.60
N ARG A 55 -0.58 12.68 -11.66
CA ARG A 55 -1.37 13.07 -12.84
C ARG A 55 -1.29 14.57 -13.10
N ASP A 56 -1.33 15.37 -12.04
CA ASP A 56 -1.24 16.83 -12.12
C ASP A 56 0.14 17.25 -12.65
N LEU A 57 1.22 16.71 -12.06
CA LEU A 57 2.59 16.91 -12.54
C LEU A 57 2.77 16.53 -14.01
N THR A 58 2.17 15.41 -14.44
CA THR A 58 2.16 15.01 -15.86
C THR A 58 1.49 16.04 -16.75
N SER A 59 0.36 16.59 -16.33
CA SER A 59 -0.33 17.64 -17.08
C SER A 59 0.49 18.93 -17.15
N SER A 60 1.04 19.39 -16.02
CA SER A 60 1.84 20.61 -15.95
C SER A 60 3.11 20.52 -16.79
N ILE A 61 3.80 19.37 -16.76
CA ILE A 61 4.99 19.14 -17.58
C ILE A 61 4.61 19.11 -19.07
N GLN A 62 3.48 18.52 -19.44
CA GLN A 62 3.01 18.53 -20.83
C GLN A 62 2.70 19.95 -21.34
N GLN A 63 2.11 20.81 -20.51
CA GLN A 63 1.86 22.22 -20.85
C GLN A 63 3.18 23.00 -20.99
N LEU A 64 4.06 22.91 -19.99
CA LEU A 64 5.38 23.56 -20.02
C LEU A 64 6.21 23.11 -21.24
N THR A 65 6.12 21.82 -21.58
CA THR A 65 6.74 21.21 -22.77
C THR A 65 6.21 21.79 -24.06
N ALA A 66 4.89 22.02 -24.15
CA ALA A 66 4.27 22.61 -25.34
C ALA A 66 4.75 24.05 -25.57
N GLU A 67 4.95 24.83 -24.49
CA GLU A 67 5.52 26.18 -24.57
C GLU A 67 7.03 26.19 -24.85
N ALA A 68 7.81 25.26 -24.30
CA ALA A 68 9.28 25.24 -24.40
C ALA A 68 9.83 24.49 -25.64
N LYS A 69 8.96 23.95 -26.49
CA LYS A 69 9.28 23.01 -27.58
C LYS A 69 10.22 23.55 -28.65
N ASN A 70 10.37 24.87 -28.77
CA ASN A 70 11.22 25.50 -29.78
C ASN A 70 12.71 25.58 -29.39
N GLU A 71 13.04 25.48 -28.09
CA GLU A 71 14.40 25.79 -27.61
C GLU A 71 15.16 24.55 -27.09
N LEU A 72 14.47 23.52 -26.55
CA LEU A 72 15.15 22.37 -25.87
C LEU A 72 14.42 21.01 -26.06
N PRO A 73 14.30 20.48 -27.28
CA PRO A 73 13.48 19.29 -27.56
C PRO A 73 14.02 17.97 -26.96
N GLU A 74 15.33 17.80 -26.82
CA GLU A 74 15.91 16.54 -26.31
C GLU A 74 15.67 16.34 -24.81
N THR A 75 15.94 17.37 -24.00
CA THR A 75 15.77 17.34 -22.53
C THR A 75 14.31 17.13 -22.14
N ILE A 76 13.39 17.76 -22.86
CA ILE A 76 11.97 17.69 -22.58
C ILE A 76 11.40 16.29 -22.86
N ASN A 77 11.83 15.67 -23.96
CA ASN A 77 11.45 14.29 -24.26
C ASN A 77 11.94 13.33 -23.17
N GLY A 78 13.15 13.55 -22.63
CA GLY A 78 13.67 12.79 -21.50
C GLY A 78 12.81 12.89 -20.24
N ILE A 79 12.40 14.11 -19.86
CA ILE A 79 11.54 14.34 -18.69
C ILE A 79 10.17 13.67 -18.88
N LYS A 80 9.56 13.82 -20.07
CA LYS A 80 8.28 13.20 -20.39
C LYS A 80 8.35 11.68 -20.31
N GLN A 81 9.44 11.10 -20.82
CA GLN A 81 9.68 9.66 -20.76
C GLN A 81 9.85 9.19 -19.31
N SER A 82 10.70 9.84 -18.52
CA SER A 82 10.91 9.48 -17.10
C SER A 82 9.62 9.55 -16.28
N LEU A 83 8.78 10.55 -16.53
CA LEU A 83 7.51 10.68 -15.84
C LEU A 83 6.48 9.63 -16.28
N HIS A 84 6.46 9.30 -17.57
CA HIS A 84 5.63 8.23 -18.11
C HIS A 84 6.03 6.87 -17.53
N ASP A 85 7.32 6.58 -17.49
CA ASP A 85 7.87 5.35 -16.93
C ASP A 85 7.54 5.26 -15.43
N TRP A 86 7.74 6.34 -14.68
CA TRP A 86 7.39 6.40 -13.26
C TRP A 86 5.89 6.18 -13.02
N GLN A 87 5.02 6.80 -13.82
CA GLN A 87 3.58 6.60 -13.73
C GLN A 87 3.19 5.14 -14.05
N GLY A 88 3.84 4.53 -15.04
CA GLY A 88 3.67 3.13 -15.41
C GLY A 88 4.14 2.16 -14.33
N GLU A 89 5.21 2.49 -13.61
CA GLU A 89 5.75 1.67 -12.51
C GLU A 89 4.90 1.77 -11.24
N ILE A 90 4.39 2.97 -10.90
CA ILE A 90 3.61 3.18 -9.67
C ILE A 90 2.18 2.65 -9.78
N ALA A 91 1.56 2.66 -10.96
CA ALA A 91 0.19 2.17 -11.15
C ALA A 91 -0.05 0.72 -10.65
N PRO A 92 0.73 -0.29 -11.06
CA PRO A 92 0.55 -1.66 -10.57
C PRO A 92 0.93 -1.80 -9.08
N ILE A 93 1.90 -1.02 -8.59
CA ILE A 93 2.28 -1.00 -7.17
C ILE A 93 1.12 -0.48 -6.32
N GLN A 94 0.43 0.57 -6.78
CA GLN A 94 -0.74 1.11 -6.12
C GLN A 94 -1.88 0.08 -6.05
N GLU A 95 -2.12 -0.65 -7.15
CA GLU A 95 -3.15 -1.67 -7.21
C GLU A 95 -2.85 -2.84 -6.26
N ASN A 96 -1.61 -3.33 -6.25
CA ASN A 96 -1.17 -4.38 -5.33
C ASN A 96 -1.30 -3.94 -3.87
N LEU A 97 -0.87 -2.72 -3.52
CA LEU A 97 -1.03 -2.19 -2.16
C LEU A 97 -2.52 -2.09 -1.75
N GLN A 98 -3.41 -1.71 -2.67
CA GLN A 98 -4.85 -1.69 -2.38
C GLN A 98 -5.42 -3.09 -2.15
N GLN A 99 -4.98 -4.08 -2.92
CA GLN A 99 -5.38 -5.48 -2.73
C GLN A 99 -4.85 -6.02 -1.40
N GLU A 100 -3.57 -5.82 -1.09
CA GLU A 100 -2.97 -6.25 0.17
C GLU A 100 -3.65 -5.63 1.39
N LEU A 101 -3.99 -4.32 1.33
CA LEU A 101 -4.75 -3.67 2.40
C LEU A 101 -6.14 -4.27 2.59
N ASN A 102 -6.78 -4.76 1.52
CA ASN A 102 -8.06 -5.46 1.59
C ASN A 102 -7.87 -6.86 2.19
N SER A 103 -6.86 -7.60 1.75
CA SER A 103 -6.51 -8.91 2.31
C SER A 103 -6.19 -8.84 3.80
N ILE A 104 -5.46 -7.81 4.24
CA ILE A 104 -5.19 -7.55 5.67
C ILE A 104 -6.51 -7.33 6.43
N GLN A 105 -7.44 -6.52 5.89
CA GLN A 105 -8.75 -6.29 6.51
C GLN A 105 -9.57 -7.57 6.64
N LEU A 106 -9.63 -8.38 5.59
CA LEU A 106 -10.36 -9.65 5.59
C LEU A 106 -9.74 -10.68 6.54
N ALA A 107 -8.41 -10.81 6.53
CA ALA A 107 -7.70 -11.70 7.43
C ALA A 107 -7.93 -11.33 8.90
N MET A 108 -8.02 -10.04 9.21
CA MET A 108 -8.40 -9.57 10.55
C MET A 108 -9.82 -9.97 10.94
N GLU A 109 -10.78 -9.90 10.03
CA GLU A 109 -12.17 -10.30 10.31
C GLU A 109 -12.29 -11.81 10.55
N ASP A 110 -11.55 -12.61 9.78
CA ASP A 110 -11.54 -14.07 9.92
C ASP A 110 -10.87 -14.49 11.24
N LEU A 111 -9.70 -13.93 11.56
CA LEU A 111 -9.04 -14.12 12.86
C LEU A 111 -9.97 -13.80 14.04
N GLU A 112 -10.77 -12.75 13.93
CA GLU A 112 -11.73 -12.36 14.97
C GLU A 112 -12.85 -13.39 15.11
N LYS A 113 -13.32 -13.97 14.00
CA LYS A 113 -14.34 -15.02 14.01
C LYS A 113 -13.81 -16.29 14.67
N THR A 114 -12.65 -16.77 14.23
CA THR A 114 -12.00 -17.97 14.78
C THR A 114 -11.68 -17.82 16.26
N LEU A 115 -11.20 -16.65 16.71
CA LEU A 115 -10.89 -16.40 18.12
C LEU A 115 -12.16 -16.41 19.00
N ARG A 116 -13.27 -15.84 18.51
CA ARG A 116 -14.57 -15.87 19.22
C ARG A 116 -15.14 -17.28 19.32
N GLU A 117 -14.99 -18.07 18.27
CA GLU A 117 -15.40 -19.48 18.25
C GLU A 117 -14.58 -20.30 19.25
N HIS A 118 -13.25 -20.13 19.28
CA HIS A 118 -12.38 -20.77 20.26
C HIS A 118 -12.68 -20.35 21.71
N GLN A 119 -13.02 -19.08 21.96
CA GLN A 119 -13.42 -18.60 23.29
C GLN A 119 -14.75 -19.21 23.75
N LYS A 120 -15.70 -19.41 22.84
CA LYS A 120 -16.98 -20.07 23.13
C LYS A 120 -16.79 -21.54 23.47
N GLU A 121 -15.99 -22.27 22.70
CA GLU A 121 -15.70 -23.69 22.92
C GLU A 121 -14.99 -23.94 24.26
N LYS A 122 -14.01 -23.09 24.60
CA LYS A 122 -13.27 -23.20 25.87
C LYS A 122 -14.16 -22.98 27.10
N ASN A 123 -15.16 -22.10 27.02
CA ASN A 123 -16.10 -21.87 28.12
C ASN A 123 -17.11 -23.01 28.32
N SER A 124 -17.43 -23.79 27.28
CA SER A 124 -18.31 -24.97 27.37
C SER A 124 -17.63 -26.22 27.93
N GLU A 125 -16.30 -26.34 27.89
CA GLU A 125 -15.57 -27.48 28.48
C GLU A 125 -15.32 -27.33 30.00
N THR A 126 -15.28 -26.10 30.52
CA THR A 126 -15.07 -25.85 31.98
C THR A 126 -16.32 -25.91 32.85
N THR A 127 -17.51 -26.15 32.28
CA THR A 127 -18.79 -26.21 33.01
C THR A 127 -19.40 -27.62 33.09
N ASN A 128 -18.62 -28.68 32.87
CA ASN A 128 -19.07 -30.06 33.05
C ASN A 128 -18.19 -30.80 34.07
#